data_AF-A0A1V4KCU5-F1
#
_entry.id   AF-A0A1V4KCU5-F1
#
_cell.length_a   1.000
_cell.length_b   1.000
_cell.length_c   1.000
_cell.angle_alpha   90.00
_cell.angle_beta   90.00
_cell.angle_gamma   90.00
#
_symmetry.space_group_name_H-M   'P 1'
#
loop_
_entity.id
_entity.type
_entity.pdbx_description
1 polymer ?
#
loop_
_entity_poly.entity_id
_entity_poly.type
_entity_poly.pdbx_seq_one_letter_code
_entity_poly.pdbx_strand_id
1 'polypeptide(L)'
;MYINKWSFLNSLVGWSENRALGKDDHLNKSGVCSDTDHEATDLEECTTKEVPYISYKFATLYIIKIVNDMQQMKNKHVKIIRQLDKIRKENQEQTITAIMKHYGEKMRSLKSQLEAYRELMNKSSTRWQDTVKNLRKRNRQLIQEKEDLLHQMKKQTEKWEEEKVSNEEGEPEWSMEKGYLWQAHTMLEKIQESIQKREREVTELLQSERRYNRAMKPQITVLIFLKTLVNKVHTIYCDVPEAQQYISQLIRKNKDQRADWKEAFNNAQTDILSYEVFYGNEPMDDERTQFSMELFRTFGKAKSELEYVEIEKIVFDCIQRGEIPNCIKRSCLYAASRVYQRTKEQQERYQYWNKVPISERDMVEKV
;
A
#
# COMPACT_ATOMS: atom_id res chain seq x y z
N MET A 1 -12.96 16.25 -29.21
CA MET A 1 -11.82 16.80 -28.45
C MET A 1 -10.96 15.64 -27.97
N TYR A 2 -9.96 15.27 -28.78
CA TYR A 2 -9.08 14.12 -28.51
C TYR A 2 -8.09 14.52 -27.42
N ILE A 3 -8.25 13.97 -26.21
CA ILE A 3 -7.25 14.14 -25.16
C ILE A 3 -5.98 13.45 -25.66
N ASN A 4 -4.94 14.24 -25.89
CA ASN A 4 -3.67 13.80 -26.42
C ASN A 4 -3.02 12.79 -25.45
N LYS A 5 -3.27 11.48 -25.66
CA LYS A 5 -2.73 10.38 -24.83
C LYS A 5 -1.21 10.45 -24.68
N TRP A 6 -0.54 11.13 -25.61
CA TRP A 6 0.90 11.38 -25.63
C TRP A 6 1.41 12.33 -24.54
N SER A 7 0.65 13.35 -24.12
CA SER A 7 1.11 14.25 -23.05
C SER A 7 1.15 13.55 -21.68
N PHE A 8 0.38 12.48 -21.51
CA PHE A 8 0.38 11.64 -20.30
C PHE A 8 1.62 10.75 -20.22
N LEU A 9 2.12 10.26 -21.36
CA LEU A 9 3.33 9.41 -21.41
C LEU A 9 4.60 10.22 -21.16
N ASN A 10 4.71 11.43 -21.71
CA ASN A 10 5.88 12.30 -21.51
C ASN A 10 6.00 12.86 -20.07
N SER A 11 4.89 12.92 -19.32
CA SER A 11 4.89 13.30 -17.90
C SER A 11 5.46 12.24 -16.96
N LEU A 12 5.62 10.99 -17.40
CA LEU A 12 6.06 9.87 -16.54
C LEU A 12 7.58 9.68 -16.46
N VAL A 13 8.37 10.31 -17.35
CA VAL A 13 9.79 9.98 -17.60
C VAL A 13 10.78 10.80 -16.73
N GLY A 14 10.31 11.53 -15.73
CA GLY A 14 11.15 12.40 -14.89
C GLY A 14 11.96 11.68 -13.80
N TRP A 15 12.85 10.74 -14.14
CA TRP A 15 13.72 10.07 -13.16
C TRP A 15 15.19 10.25 -13.55
N SER A 16 15.82 11.30 -12.98
CA SER A 16 17.23 11.63 -13.15
C SER A 16 18.14 10.65 -12.39
N GLU A 17 19.13 10.10 -13.08
CA GLU A 17 20.22 9.27 -12.55
C GLU A 17 21.08 10.04 -11.53
N ASN A 18 21.22 9.52 -10.31
CA ASN A 18 22.33 9.86 -9.42
C ASN A 18 23.10 8.58 -9.10
N ARG A 19 24.28 8.44 -9.72
CA ARG A 19 25.29 7.41 -9.40
C ARG A 19 26.14 7.92 -8.23
N ALA A 20 26.25 7.12 -7.17
CA ALA A 20 27.30 7.26 -6.18
C ALA A 20 28.11 5.96 -6.15
N LEU A 21 29.40 6.11 -6.43
CA LEU A 21 30.46 5.12 -6.51
C LEU A 21 30.76 4.54 -5.12
N GLY A 22 31.08 3.24 -5.06
CA GLY A 22 31.31 2.50 -3.82
C GLY A 22 32.67 2.73 -3.16
N LYS A 23 32.82 2.13 -1.98
CA LYS A 23 34.10 1.67 -1.40
C LYS A 23 33.85 0.39 -0.61
N ASP A 24 34.56 -0.65 -1.01
CA ASP A 24 34.84 -1.85 -0.23
C ASP A 24 35.89 -1.51 0.84
N ASP A 25 35.77 -2.09 2.03
CA ASP A 25 36.88 -2.28 2.94
C ASP A 25 36.79 -3.66 3.61
N HIS A 26 37.87 -4.43 3.39
CA HIS A 26 38.27 -5.64 4.12
C HIS A 26 38.50 -5.35 5.61
N LEU A 27 38.32 -6.35 6.50
CA LEU A 27 39.35 -6.76 7.48
C LEU A 27 38.97 -7.96 8.37
N ASN A 28 39.95 -8.85 8.49
CA ASN A 28 40.10 -10.02 9.37
C ASN A 28 40.10 -9.70 10.88
N LYS A 29 39.76 -10.70 11.72
CA LYS A 29 40.55 -11.17 12.90
C LYS A 29 39.78 -12.29 13.64
N SER A 30 40.28 -13.52 13.68
CA SER A 30 41.36 -14.05 14.55
C SER A 30 40.82 -14.54 15.89
N GLY A 31 40.85 -15.86 16.06
CA GLY A 31 40.56 -16.56 17.31
C GLY A 31 41.62 -16.34 18.38
N VAL A 32 41.18 -16.57 19.62
CA VAL A 32 42.01 -16.58 20.82
C VAL A 32 41.53 -17.75 21.68
N CYS A 33 42.33 -18.81 21.76
CA CYS A 33 42.22 -19.84 22.79
C CYS A 33 43.27 -19.51 23.85
N SER A 34 42.82 -19.30 25.08
CA SER A 34 43.69 -19.11 26.24
C SER A 34 44.02 -20.48 26.86
N ASP A 35 45.29 -20.88 26.74
CA ASP A 35 45.94 -21.84 27.61
C ASP A 35 46.25 -21.15 28.95
N THR A 36 45.81 -21.73 30.05
CA THR A 36 46.23 -21.36 31.41
C THR A 36 46.67 -22.63 32.14
N ASP A 37 47.98 -22.84 32.12
CA ASP A 37 48.88 -23.20 33.21
C ASP A 37 48.36 -24.13 34.32
N HIS A 38 48.91 -25.34 34.35
CA HIS A 38 48.91 -26.21 35.53
C HIS A 38 50.18 -25.97 36.35
N GLU A 39 49.97 -25.48 37.57
CA GLU A 39 50.93 -25.33 38.66
C GLU A 39 51.39 -26.72 39.14
N ALA A 40 52.69 -27.00 39.03
CA ALA A 40 53.30 -28.23 39.50
C ALA A 40 53.47 -28.17 41.02
N THR A 41 52.69 -28.97 41.75
CA THR A 41 52.84 -29.13 43.20
C THR A 41 54.00 -30.09 43.48
N ASP A 42 54.95 -29.60 44.29
CA ASP A 42 56.12 -30.30 44.79
C ASP A 42 55.79 -31.65 45.43
N LEU A 43 56.57 -32.67 45.06
CA LEU A 43 56.44 -34.03 45.56
C LEU A 43 57.43 -34.24 46.71
N GLU A 44 56.86 -34.29 47.91
CA GLU A 44 57.51 -34.46 49.21
C GLU A 44 58.19 -35.84 49.33
N GLU A 45 59.37 -35.82 49.93
CA GLU A 45 60.37 -36.87 50.07
C GLU A 45 59.85 -38.07 50.89
N CYS A 46 59.68 -39.23 50.25
CA CYS A 46 59.17 -40.45 50.88
C CYS A 46 60.31 -41.27 51.51
N THR A 47 60.27 -41.39 52.84
CA THR A 47 61.17 -42.21 53.65
C THR A 47 61.04 -43.70 53.34
N THR A 48 62.19 -44.37 53.25
CA THR A 48 62.39 -45.79 52.91
C THR A 48 61.64 -46.75 53.83
N LYS A 49 60.42 -47.13 53.44
CA LYS A 49 59.72 -48.32 53.94
C LYS A 49 59.94 -49.46 52.94
N GLU A 50 60.38 -50.63 53.42
CA GLU A 50 60.51 -51.84 52.61
C GLU A 50 59.20 -52.10 51.84
N VAL A 51 59.27 -52.04 50.51
CA VAL A 51 58.10 -52.25 49.66
C VAL A 51 57.80 -53.75 49.63
N PRO A 52 56.62 -54.19 50.09
CA PRO A 52 56.27 -55.60 50.09
C PRO A 52 56.30 -56.18 48.67
N TYR A 53 57.04 -57.27 48.47
CA TYR A 53 57.16 -57.96 47.19
C TYR A 53 55.84 -58.63 46.78
N ILE A 54 55.18 -58.09 45.76
CA ILE A 54 53.97 -58.69 45.18
C ILE A 54 54.40 -59.69 44.11
N SER A 55 54.02 -60.96 44.28
CA SER A 55 54.27 -61.99 43.27
C SER A 55 53.52 -61.68 41.97
N TYR A 56 54.22 -61.86 40.84
CA TYR A 56 53.74 -61.60 39.49
C TYR A 56 52.36 -62.18 39.18
N LYS A 57 52.06 -63.39 39.70
CA LYS A 57 50.75 -64.04 39.51
C LYS A 57 49.60 -63.22 40.12
N PHE A 58 49.80 -62.69 41.32
CA PHE A 58 48.80 -61.84 41.97
C PHE A 58 48.69 -60.49 41.27
N ALA A 59 49.81 -59.87 40.90
CA ALA A 59 49.81 -58.62 40.14
C ALA A 59 49.00 -58.75 38.83
N THR A 60 49.19 -59.84 38.09
CA THR A 60 48.46 -60.11 36.85
C THR A 60 46.95 -60.22 37.07
N LEU A 61 46.51 -60.96 38.10
CA LEU A 61 45.09 -61.08 38.43
C LEU A 61 44.46 -59.75 38.82
N TYR A 62 45.16 -58.94 39.62
CA TYR A 62 44.69 -57.61 40.01
C TYR A 62 44.59 -56.66 38.81
N ILE A 63 45.59 -56.66 37.92
CA ILE A 63 45.56 -55.85 36.69
C ILE A 63 44.36 -56.25 35.81
N ILE A 64 44.13 -57.55 35.59
CA ILE A 64 42.97 -58.03 34.82
C ILE A 64 41.66 -57.56 35.44
N LYS A 65 41.53 -57.66 36.77
CA LYS A 65 40.34 -57.18 37.49
C LYS A 65 40.13 -55.69 37.30
N ILE A 66 41.18 -54.87 37.48
CA ILE A 66 41.13 -53.42 37.28
C ILE A 66 40.72 -53.10 35.84
N VAL A 67 41.31 -53.75 34.84
CA VAL A 67 40.96 -53.55 33.42
C VAL A 67 39.50 -53.89 33.16
N ASN A 68 38.99 -54.99 33.72
CA ASN A 68 37.59 -55.37 33.59
C ASN A 68 36.65 -54.35 34.26
N ASP A 69 36.98 -53.90 35.47
CA ASP A 69 36.20 -52.90 36.20
C ASP A 69 36.21 -51.55 35.46
N MET A 70 37.37 -51.12 34.94
CA MET A 70 37.50 -49.93 34.09
C MET A 70 36.67 -50.05 32.81
N GLN A 71 36.67 -51.22 32.16
CA GLN A 71 35.88 -51.44 30.96
C GLN A 71 34.37 -51.40 31.27
N GLN A 72 33.94 -51.98 32.39
CA GLN A 72 32.54 -51.88 32.85
C GLN A 72 32.17 -50.43 33.17
N MET A 73 33.03 -49.69 33.85
CA MET A 73 32.82 -48.28 34.17
C MET A 73 32.74 -47.43 32.91
N LYS A 74 33.65 -47.62 31.94
CA LYS A 74 33.61 -46.98 30.62
C LYS A 74 32.28 -47.25 29.92
N ASN A 75 31.83 -48.51 29.91
CA ASN A 75 30.55 -48.89 29.31
C ASN A 75 29.35 -48.20 30.00
N LYS A 76 29.37 -48.08 31.34
CA LYS A 76 28.35 -47.35 32.10
C LYS A 76 28.38 -45.85 31.77
N HIS A 77 29.56 -45.24 31.73
CA HIS A 77 29.73 -43.81 31.42
C HIS A 77 29.22 -43.47 30.01
N VAL A 78 29.53 -44.29 29.00
CA VAL A 78 29.02 -44.13 27.64
C VAL A 78 27.48 -44.16 27.59
N LYS A 79 26.82 -45.01 28.39
CA LYS A 79 25.35 -45.04 28.48
C LYS A 79 24.80 -43.75 29.08
N ILE A 80 25.42 -43.22 30.14
CA ILE A 80 25.02 -41.96 30.79
C ILE A 80 25.17 -40.78 29.81
N ILE A 81 26.29 -40.68 29.10
CA ILE A 81 26.50 -39.64 28.06
C ILE A 81 25.37 -39.68 27.02
N ARG A 82 25.04 -40.86 26.49
CA ARG A 82 23.96 -41.01 25.50
C ARG A 82 22.60 -40.59 26.04
N GLN A 83 22.30 -40.87 27.31
CA GLN A 83 21.06 -40.44 27.96
C GLN A 83 21.01 -38.91 28.12
N LEU A 84 22.10 -38.29 28.56
CA LEU A 84 22.22 -36.84 28.69
C LEU A 84 22.06 -36.15 27.32
N ASP A 85 22.65 -36.69 26.26
CA ASP A 85 22.49 -36.18 24.90
C ASP A 85 21.03 -36.24 24.42
N LYS A 86 20.33 -37.33 24.75
CA LYS A 86 18.91 -37.48 24.41
C LYS A 86 18.05 -36.44 25.13
N ILE A 87 18.25 -36.26 26.43
CA ILE A 87 17.53 -35.25 27.24
C ILE A 87 17.82 -33.84 26.70
N ARG A 88 19.07 -33.54 26.35
CA ARG A 88 19.45 -32.25 25.75
C ARG A 88 18.70 -32.00 24.45
N LYS A 89 18.66 -32.99 23.54
CA LYS A 89 17.95 -32.88 22.26
C LYS A 89 16.45 -32.71 22.47
N GLU A 90 15.83 -33.52 23.33
CA GLU A 90 14.39 -33.42 23.64
C GLU A 90 14.03 -32.04 24.23
N ASN A 91 14.83 -31.50 25.15
CA ASN A 91 14.62 -30.16 25.72
C ASN A 91 14.78 -29.04 24.67
N GLN A 92 15.75 -29.17 23.76
CA GLN A 92 15.94 -28.23 22.65
C GLN A 92 14.74 -28.28 21.68
N GLU A 93 14.29 -29.47 21.30
CA GLU A 93 13.12 -29.67 20.43
C GLU A 93 11.83 -29.09 21.04
N GLN A 94 11.61 -29.28 22.35
CA GLN A 94 10.49 -28.68 23.06
C GLN A 94 10.56 -27.15 23.06
N THR A 95 11.74 -26.59 23.29
CA THR A 95 11.96 -25.13 23.27
C THR A 95 11.70 -24.55 21.89
N ILE A 96 12.23 -25.18 20.83
CA ILE A 96 11.99 -24.77 19.44
C ILE A 96 10.49 -24.83 19.13
N THR A 97 9.82 -25.92 19.51
CA THR A 97 8.37 -26.10 19.29
C THR A 97 7.55 -25.02 19.99
N ALA A 98 7.90 -24.67 21.23
CA ALA A 98 7.22 -23.61 21.99
C ALA A 98 7.40 -22.23 21.32
N ILE A 99 8.62 -21.91 20.86
CA ILE A 99 8.91 -20.67 20.14
C ILE A 99 8.11 -20.61 18.83
N MET A 100 8.13 -21.67 18.04
CA MET A 100 7.39 -21.76 16.77
C MET A 100 5.88 -21.56 17.00
N LYS A 101 5.31 -22.21 18.03
CA LYS A 101 3.90 -22.05 18.40
C LYS A 101 3.58 -20.60 18.75
N HIS A 102 4.36 -19.98 19.64
CA HIS A 102 4.15 -18.59 20.08
C HIS A 102 4.22 -17.58 18.93
N TYR A 103 5.20 -17.69 18.03
CA TYR A 103 5.29 -16.80 16.86
C TYR A 103 4.19 -17.09 15.83
N GLY A 104 3.81 -18.37 15.65
CA GLY A 104 2.68 -18.76 14.81
C GLY A 104 1.36 -18.14 15.28
N GLU A 105 1.11 -18.13 16.60
CA GLU A 105 -0.06 -17.49 17.20
C GLU A 105 -0.05 -15.96 17.00
N LYS A 106 1.10 -15.30 17.20
CA LYS A 106 1.26 -13.86 16.93
C LYS A 106 0.98 -13.51 15.46
N MET A 107 1.49 -14.30 14.52
CA MET A 107 1.24 -14.09 13.09
C MET A 107 -0.23 -14.31 12.73
N ARG A 108 -0.88 -15.32 13.33
CA ARG A 108 -2.32 -15.56 13.13
C ARG A 108 -3.15 -14.37 13.64
N SER A 109 -2.81 -13.84 14.82
CA SER A 109 -3.46 -12.65 15.39
C SER A 109 -3.29 -11.41 14.49
N LEU A 110 -2.07 -11.13 14.03
CA LEU A 110 -1.79 -10.03 13.10
C LEU A 110 -2.59 -10.18 11.79
N LYS A 111 -2.63 -11.40 11.25
CA LYS A 111 -3.40 -11.72 10.04
C LYS A 111 -4.89 -11.42 10.23
N SER A 112 -5.49 -11.85 11.34
CA SER A 112 -6.89 -11.56 11.66
C SER A 112 -7.16 -10.06 11.82
N GLN A 113 -6.24 -9.30 12.43
CA GLN A 113 -6.36 -7.84 12.52
C GLN A 113 -6.31 -7.16 11.14
N LEU A 114 -5.42 -7.62 10.25
CA LEU A 114 -5.32 -7.11 8.88
C LEU A 114 -6.56 -7.43 8.06
N GLU A 115 -7.12 -8.64 8.20
CA GLU A 115 -8.38 -9.04 7.56
C GLU A 115 -9.56 -8.18 8.05
N ALA A 116 -9.69 -7.97 9.36
CA ALA A 116 -10.72 -7.09 9.92
C ALA A 116 -10.61 -5.65 9.42
N TYR A 117 -9.39 -5.11 9.33
CA TYR A 117 -9.15 -3.78 8.78
C TYR A 117 -9.51 -3.72 7.29
N ARG A 118 -9.13 -4.74 6.51
CA ARG A 118 -9.48 -4.84 5.08
C ARG A 118 -10.99 -4.90 4.88
N GLU A 119 -11.72 -5.69 5.68
CA GLU A 119 -13.18 -5.74 5.63
C GLU A 119 -13.82 -4.39 5.96
N LEU A 120 -13.33 -3.70 6.99
CA LEU A 120 -13.81 -2.38 7.37
C LEU A 120 -13.63 -1.37 6.22
N MET A 121 -12.46 -1.37 5.58
CA MET A 121 -12.16 -0.53 4.43
C MET A 121 -13.06 -0.87 3.23
N ASN A 122 -13.29 -2.15 2.95
CA ASN A 122 -14.18 -2.58 1.88
C ASN A 122 -15.63 -2.14 2.14
N LYS A 123 -16.17 -2.36 3.35
CA LYS A 123 -17.51 -1.91 3.75
C LYS A 123 -17.66 -0.40 3.61
N SER A 124 -16.65 0.36 4.03
CA SER A 124 -16.66 1.81 3.87
C SER A 124 -16.61 2.24 2.39
N SER A 125 -15.79 1.57 1.58
CA SER A 125 -15.69 1.85 0.14
C SER A 125 -17.01 1.59 -0.58
N THR A 126 -17.68 0.46 -0.30
CA THR A 126 -19.00 0.15 -0.86
C THR A 126 -20.03 1.21 -0.48
N ARG A 127 -20.11 1.61 0.80
CA ARG A 127 -21.01 2.69 1.25
C ARG A 127 -20.77 4.01 0.52
N TRP A 128 -19.51 4.36 0.28
CA TRP A 128 -19.15 5.55 -0.48
C TRP A 128 -19.57 5.44 -1.95
N GLN A 129 -19.34 4.29 -2.59
CA GLN A 129 -19.78 4.05 -3.96
C GLN A 129 -21.31 4.14 -4.11
N ASP A 130 -22.06 3.56 -3.17
CA ASP A 130 -23.52 3.62 -3.16
C ASP A 130 -24.00 5.06 -2.97
N THR A 131 -23.39 5.80 -2.05
CA THR A 131 -23.71 7.22 -1.82
C THR A 131 -23.46 8.05 -3.09
N VAL A 132 -22.30 7.87 -3.73
CA VAL A 132 -21.98 8.55 -5.00
C VAL A 132 -22.96 8.17 -6.11
N LYS A 133 -23.34 6.89 -6.21
CA LYS A 133 -24.31 6.41 -7.21
C LYS A 133 -25.69 7.03 -6.98
N ASN A 134 -26.16 7.07 -5.74
CA ASN A 134 -27.43 7.69 -5.36
C ASN A 134 -27.44 9.19 -5.65
N LEU A 135 -26.35 9.90 -5.30
CA LEU A 135 -26.21 11.32 -5.59
C LEU A 135 -26.21 11.60 -7.10
N ARG A 136 -25.49 10.79 -7.89
CA ARG A 136 -25.50 10.91 -9.36
C ARG A 136 -26.89 10.68 -9.93
N LYS A 137 -27.63 9.69 -9.43
CA LYS A 137 -29.02 9.41 -9.87
C LYS A 137 -29.95 10.59 -9.55
N ARG A 138 -29.91 11.10 -8.31
CA ARG A 138 -30.72 12.25 -7.88
C ARG A 138 -30.37 13.51 -8.67
N ASN A 139 -29.08 13.74 -8.95
CA ASN A 139 -28.66 14.88 -9.77
C ASN A 139 -29.20 14.79 -11.21
N ARG A 140 -29.17 13.60 -11.84
CA ARG A 140 -29.80 13.40 -13.15
C ARG A 140 -31.30 13.68 -13.15
N GLN A 141 -32.02 13.20 -12.13
CA GLN A 141 -33.46 13.46 -11.97
C GLN A 141 -33.73 14.96 -11.86
N LEU A 142 -32.93 15.68 -11.08
CA LEU A 142 -33.07 17.12 -10.91
C LEU A 142 -32.74 17.92 -12.18
N ILE A 143 -31.76 17.48 -12.98
CA ILE A 143 -31.47 18.08 -14.28
C ILE A 143 -32.70 17.93 -15.20
N GLN A 144 -33.30 16.74 -15.24
CA GLN A 144 -34.51 16.50 -16.00
C GLN A 144 -35.68 17.38 -15.53
N GLU A 145 -35.94 17.45 -14.22
CA GLU A 145 -37.00 18.30 -13.65
C GLU A 145 -36.77 19.78 -13.99
N LYS A 146 -35.52 20.26 -14.00
CA LYS A 146 -35.17 21.62 -14.40
C LYS A 146 -35.49 21.86 -15.89
N GLU A 147 -35.11 20.93 -16.77
CA GLU A 147 -35.39 21.02 -18.20
C GLU A 147 -36.90 21.02 -18.49
N ASP A 148 -37.65 20.15 -17.81
CA ASP A 148 -39.11 20.06 -17.94
C ASP A 148 -39.79 21.36 -17.50
N LEU A 149 -39.34 21.96 -16.38
CA LEU A 149 -39.84 23.26 -15.90
C LEU A 149 -39.50 24.40 -16.88
N LEU A 150 -38.29 24.41 -17.44
CA LEU A 150 -37.91 25.40 -18.45
C LEU A 150 -38.75 25.28 -19.72
N HIS A 151 -39.04 24.06 -20.16
CA HIS A 151 -39.94 23.82 -21.29
C HIS A 151 -41.38 24.27 -21.00
N GLN A 152 -41.90 24.01 -19.81
CA GLN A 152 -43.21 24.50 -19.39
C GLN A 152 -43.26 26.04 -19.38
N MET A 153 -42.23 26.68 -18.84
CA MET A 153 -42.11 28.14 -18.82
C MET A 153 -42.08 28.72 -20.23
N LYS A 154 -41.27 28.15 -21.13
CA LYS A 154 -41.18 28.59 -22.51
C LYS A 154 -42.53 28.49 -23.23
N LYS A 155 -43.22 27.36 -23.07
CA LYS A 155 -44.55 27.12 -23.67
C LYS A 155 -45.61 28.11 -23.14
N GLN A 156 -45.57 28.45 -21.86
CA GLN A 156 -46.48 29.47 -21.32
C GLN A 156 -46.14 30.87 -21.84
N THR A 157 -44.86 31.17 -22.02
CA THR A 157 -44.40 32.46 -22.58
C THR A 157 -44.84 32.61 -24.03
N GLU A 158 -44.68 31.57 -24.86
CA GLU A 158 -45.13 31.55 -26.25
C GLU A 158 -46.66 31.73 -26.36
N LYS A 159 -47.44 31.01 -25.53
CA LYS A 159 -48.90 31.20 -25.48
C LYS A 159 -49.32 32.62 -25.11
N TRP A 160 -48.58 33.25 -24.20
CA TRP A 160 -48.82 34.63 -23.81
C TRP A 160 -48.54 35.60 -24.95
N GLU A 161 -47.44 35.41 -25.69
CA GLU A 161 -47.14 36.23 -26.88
C GLU A 161 -48.25 36.09 -27.95
N GLU A 162 -48.78 34.88 -28.17
CA GLU A 162 -49.90 34.63 -29.09
C GLU A 162 -51.22 35.28 -28.64
N GLU A 163 -51.56 35.20 -27.34
CA GLU A 163 -52.77 35.82 -26.78
C GLU A 163 -52.69 37.34 -26.81
N LYS A 164 -51.50 37.91 -26.56
CA LYS A 164 -51.26 39.35 -26.66
C LYS A 164 -51.47 39.87 -28.08
N VAL A 165 -50.96 39.17 -29.10
CA VAL A 165 -51.15 39.54 -30.52
C VAL A 165 -52.61 39.43 -30.96
N SER A 166 -53.40 38.55 -30.33
CA SER A 166 -54.81 38.33 -30.69
C SER A 166 -55.79 39.31 -30.01
N ASN A 167 -55.40 39.97 -28.92
CA ASN A 167 -56.25 40.86 -28.12
C ASN A 167 -56.04 42.36 -28.38
N GLU A 168 -55.29 42.76 -29.42
CA GLU A 168 -55.03 44.17 -29.78
C GLU A 168 -56.30 44.98 -30.20
N GLU A 169 -57.51 44.41 -30.16
CA GLU A 169 -58.77 45.11 -30.52
C GLU A 169 -59.72 45.48 -29.36
N GLY A 170 -59.35 45.34 -28.08
CA GLY A 170 -60.17 45.94 -27.00
C GLY A 170 -59.73 45.70 -25.55
N GLU A 171 -59.56 46.78 -24.79
CA GLU A 171 -59.27 46.79 -23.34
C GLU A 171 -60.27 45.95 -22.50
N PRO A 172 -59.86 45.36 -21.34
CA PRO A 172 -58.85 45.86 -20.41
C PRO A 172 -57.68 44.89 -20.14
N GLU A 173 -56.48 45.26 -20.61
CA GLU A 173 -55.21 44.53 -20.49
C GLU A 173 -54.76 44.29 -19.03
N TRP A 174 -55.25 45.08 -18.07
CA TRP A 174 -54.72 45.13 -16.70
C TRP A 174 -55.03 43.92 -15.81
N SER A 175 -56.10 43.16 -16.12
CA SER A 175 -56.52 42.02 -15.29
C SER A 175 -55.79 40.72 -15.65
N MET A 176 -55.45 40.52 -16.92
CA MET A 176 -54.69 39.37 -17.42
C MET A 176 -53.22 39.45 -16.97
N GLU A 177 -52.59 40.62 -17.12
CA GLU A 177 -51.17 40.84 -16.76
C GLU A 177 -50.88 40.49 -15.28
N LYS A 178 -51.84 40.79 -14.39
CA LYS A 178 -51.75 40.49 -12.96
C LYS A 178 -51.80 39.00 -12.65
N GLY A 179 -52.58 38.22 -13.41
CA GLY A 179 -52.64 36.76 -13.29
C GLY A 179 -51.35 36.07 -13.72
N TYR A 180 -50.71 36.58 -14.77
CA TYR A 180 -49.44 36.06 -15.29
C TYR A 180 -48.25 36.39 -14.38
N LEU A 181 -48.18 37.62 -13.86
CA LEU A 181 -47.19 38.00 -12.84
C LEU A 181 -47.29 37.11 -11.60
N TRP A 182 -48.52 36.78 -11.17
CA TRP A 182 -48.73 35.88 -10.04
C TRP A 182 -48.26 34.45 -10.32
N GLN A 183 -48.49 33.92 -11.53
CA GLN A 183 -47.98 32.60 -11.93
C GLN A 183 -46.44 32.57 -12.02
N ALA A 184 -45.83 33.59 -12.63
CA ALA A 184 -44.38 33.72 -12.72
C ALA A 184 -43.74 33.81 -11.33
N HIS A 185 -44.34 34.60 -10.43
CA HIS A 185 -43.91 34.70 -9.03
C HIS A 185 -44.00 33.35 -8.32
N THR A 186 -45.10 32.61 -8.50
CA THR A 186 -45.29 31.29 -7.87
C THR A 186 -44.25 30.28 -8.36
N MET A 187 -43.87 30.34 -9.64
CA MET A 187 -42.82 29.46 -10.18
C MET A 187 -41.43 29.84 -9.68
N LEU A 188 -41.12 31.13 -9.60
CA LEU A 188 -39.85 31.60 -9.04
C LEU A 188 -39.69 31.19 -7.59
N GLU A 189 -40.76 31.27 -6.80
CA GLU A 189 -40.75 30.85 -5.39
C GLU A 189 -40.48 29.34 -5.26
N LYS A 190 -41.09 28.50 -6.09
CA LYS A 190 -40.80 27.05 -6.15
C LYS A 190 -39.33 26.77 -6.54
N ILE A 191 -38.77 27.54 -7.47
CA ILE A 191 -37.36 27.41 -7.87
C ILE A 191 -36.45 27.82 -6.71
N GLN A 192 -36.77 28.91 -6.01
CA GLN A 192 -36.02 29.39 -4.86
C GLN A 192 -36.01 28.38 -3.72
N GLU A 193 -37.15 27.79 -3.37
CA GLU A 193 -37.25 26.73 -2.36
C GLU A 193 -36.43 25.50 -2.73
N SER A 194 -36.46 25.10 -4.01
CA SER A 194 -35.65 23.98 -4.55
C SER A 194 -34.14 24.25 -4.44
N ILE A 195 -33.70 25.48 -4.69
CA ILE A 195 -32.29 25.88 -4.56
C ILE A 195 -31.88 25.87 -3.08
N GLN A 196 -32.68 26.47 -2.19
CA GLN A 196 -32.38 26.50 -0.76
C GLN A 196 -32.34 25.10 -0.14
N LYS A 197 -33.20 24.18 -0.62
CA LYS A 197 -33.14 22.77 -0.22
C LYS A 197 -31.83 22.11 -0.65
N ARG A 198 -31.36 22.38 -1.88
CA ARG A 198 -30.06 21.88 -2.38
C ARG A 198 -28.89 22.42 -1.60
N GLU A 199 -28.88 23.71 -1.28
CA GLU A 199 -27.81 24.30 -0.46
C GLU A 199 -27.71 23.64 0.91
N ARG A 200 -28.85 23.32 1.54
CA ARG A 200 -28.89 22.56 2.80
C ARG A 200 -28.36 21.13 2.64
N GLU A 201 -28.82 20.38 1.63
CA GLU A 201 -28.34 19.01 1.36
C GLU A 201 -26.81 18.97 1.09
N VAL A 202 -26.28 19.92 0.31
CA VAL A 202 -24.84 20.04 0.04
C VAL A 202 -24.05 20.39 1.31
N THR A 203 -24.58 21.29 2.13
CA THR A 203 -23.92 21.69 3.38
C THR A 203 -23.87 20.53 4.38
N GLU A 204 -24.94 19.75 4.52
CA GLU A 204 -24.96 18.55 5.36
C GLU A 204 -23.98 17.48 4.85
N LEU A 205 -23.91 17.26 3.54
CA LEU A 205 -22.93 16.35 2.93
C LEU A 205 -21.49 16.79 3.24
N LEU A 206 -21.16 18.06 3.02
CA LEU A 206 -19.82 18.59 3.31
C LEU A 206 -19.47 18.48 4.80
N GLN A 207 -20.45 18.70 5.68
CA GLN A 207 -20.24 18.49 7.11
C GLN A 207 -20.04 17.01 7.46
N SER A 208 -20.82 16.10 6.85
CA SER A 208 -20.67 14.65 7.06
C SER A 208 -19.31 14.14 6.58
N GLU A 209 -18.84 14.64 5.43
CA GLU A 209 -17.52 14.35 4.88
C GLU A 209 -16.41 14.90 5.79
N ARG A 210 -16.54 16.13 6.31
CA ARG A 210 -15.59 16.67 7.30
C ARG A 210 -15.56 15.87 8.59
N ARG A 211 -16.71 15.45 9.12
CA ARG A 211 -16.79 14.61 10.33
C ARG A 211 -16.12 13.26 10.09
N TYR A 212 -16.39 12.64 8.93
CA TYR A 212 -15.75 11.40 8.53
C TYR A 212 -14.24 11.57 8.37
N ASN A 213 -13.76 12.57 7.63
CA ASN A 213 -12.33 12.85 7.43
C ASN A 213 -11.59 13.27 8.72
N ARG A 214 -12.29 13.82 9.73
CA ARG A 214 -11.71 14.05 11.06
C ARG A 214 -11.59 12.76 11.87
N ALA A 215 -12.59 11.89 11.82
CA ALA A 215 -12.59 10.60 12.52
C ALA A 215 -11.61 9.60 11.86
N MET A 216 -11.52 9.65 10.54
CA MET A 216 -10.54 8.96 9.73
C MET A 216 -9.27 9.82 9.63
N LYS A 217 -8.33 9.61 10.56
CA LYS A 217 -6.88 9.83 10.34
C LYS A 217 -6.18 8.53 9.85
N PRO A 218 -6.72 7.73 8.90
CA PRO A 218 -6.20 6.40 8.59
C PRO A 218 -4.79 6.48 8.02
N GLN A 219 -4.40 7.59 7.38
CA GLN A 219 -3.06 7.73 6.81
C GLN A 219 -1.98 7.93 7.88
N ILE A 220 -2.29 8.65 8.96
CA ILE A 220 -1.40 8.74 10.13
C ILE A 220 -1.31 7.36 10.80
N THR A 221 -2.45 6.66 10.94
CA THR A 221 -2.48 5.31 11.50
C THR A 221 -1.73 4.28 10.65
N VAL A 222 -1.88 4.32 9.33
CA VAL A 222 -1.20 3.42 8.38
C VAL A 222 0.30 3.71 8.33
N LEU A 223 0.71 4.99 8.34
CA LEU A 223 2.13 5.33 8.38
C LEU A 223 2.78 4.91 9.71
N ILE A 224 2.10 5.11 10.85
CA ILE A 224 2.57 4.65 12.17
C ILE A 224 2.65 3.13 12.21
N PHE A 225 1.64 2.43 11.68
CA PHE A 225 1.62 0.98 11.59
C PHE A 225 2.77 0.46 10.72
N LEU A 226 2.94 1.05 9.53
CA LEU A 226 4.03 0.70 8.62
C LEU A 226 5.39 0.96 9.27
N LYS A 227 5.55 2.07 9.99
CA LYS A 227 6.80 2.39 10.71
C LYS A 227 7.10 1.35 11.79
N THR A 228 6.07 0.95 12.54
CA THR A 228 6.18 -0.09 13.57
C THR A 228 6.54 -1.44 12.97
N LEU A 229 5.92 -1.80 11.83
CA LEU A 229 6.18 -3.04 11.13
C LEU A 229 7.62 -3.07 10.57
N VAL A 230 8.04 -2.01 9.87
CA VAL A 230 9.40 -1.89 9.31
C VAL A 230 10.44 -2.00 10.43
N ASN A 231 10.24 -1.31 11.56
CA ASN A 231 11.15 -1.42 12.71
C ASN A 231 11.26 -2.86 13.22
N LYS A 232 10.13 -3.55 13.41
CA LYS A 232 10.14 -4.95 13.90
C LYS A 232 10.82 -5.90 12.93
N VAL A 233 10.54 -5.77 11.62
CA VAL A 233 11.15 -6.62 10.60
C VAL A 233 12.64 -6.32 10.48
N HIS A 234 13.05 -5.05 10.58
CA HIS A 234 14.44 -4.64 10.61
C HIS A 234 15.19 -5.24 11.81
N THR A 235 14.59 -5.21 13.01
CA THR A 235 15.16 -5.87 14.20
C THR A 235 15.38 -7.37 13.94
N ILE A 236 14.39 -8.08 13.40
CA ILE A 236 14.54 -9.50 13.05
C ILE A 236 15.65 -9.71 12.00
N TYR A 237 15.72 -8.85 10.99
CA TYR A 237 16.75 -8.90 9.96
C TYR A 237 18.17 -8.71 10.53
N CYS A 238 18.34 -7.83 11.52
CA CYS A 238 19.63 -7.60 12.18
C CYS A 238 19.99 -8.70 13.18
N ASP A 239 19.01 -9.24 13.89
CA ASP A 239 19.26 -10.16 15.02
C ASP A 239 19.33 -11.65 14.60
N VAL A 240 18.78 -12.00 13.43
CA VAL A 240 18.65 -13.40 12.98
C VAL A 240 19.44 -13.62 11.67
N PRO A 241 20.62 -14.28 11.72
CA PRO A 241 21.47 -14.50 10.55
C PRO A 241 20.77 -15.21 9.39
N GLU A 242 19.89 -16.18 9.69
CA GLU A 242 19.11 -16.91 8.67
C GLU A 242 18.13 -15.98 7.95
N ALA A 243 17.52 -15.03 8.67
CA ALA A 243 16.64 -14.04 8.07
C ALA A 243 17.44 -13.08 7.17
N GLN A 244 18.64 -12.67 7.60
CA GLN A 244 19.55 -11.86 6.80
C GLN A 244 19.95 -12.56 5.50
N GLN A 245 20.33 -13.84 5.59
CA GLN A 245 20.70 -14.65 4.44
C GLN A 245 19.52 -14.82 3.47
N TYR A 246 18.33 -15.12 3.99
CA TYR A 246 17.12 -15.26 3.19
C TYR A 246 16.75 -13.96 2.46
N ILE A 247 16.75 -12.82 3.14
CA ILE A 247 16.49 -11.51 2.51
C ILE A 247 17.55 -11.19 1.45
N SER A 248 18.82 -11.52 1.70
CA SER A 248 19.91 -11.31 0.72
C SER A 248 19.69 -12.11 -0.57
N GLN A 249 19.20 -13.35 -0.46
CA GLN A 249 18.83 -14.17 -1.60
C GLN A 249 17.67 -13.56 -2.39
N LEU A 250 16.63 -13.07 -1.70
CA LEU A 250 15.49 -12.41 -2.33
C LEU A 250 15.91 -11.12 -3.05
N ILE A 251 16.81 -10.32 -2.47
CA ILE A 251 17.35 -9.11 -3.10
C ILE A 251 18.07 -9.45 -4.41
N ARG A 252 18.88 -10.51 -4.41
CA ARG A 252 19.58 -10.96 -5.63
C ARG A 252 18.58 -11.36 -6.71
N LYS A 253 17.60 -12.20 -6.36
CA LYS A 253 16.54 -12.63 -7.29
C LYS A 253 15.75 -11.45 -7.84
N ASN A 254 15.35 -10.50 -6.99
CA ASN A 254 14.62 -9.30 -7.39
C ASN A 254 15.46 -8.42 -8.33
N LYS A 255 16.77 -8.31 -8.11
CA LYS A 255 17.69 -7.57 -9.00
C LYS A 255 17.73 -8.18 -10.40
N ASP A 256 17.80 -9.50 -10.49
CA ASP A 256 17.82 -10.22 -11.77
C ASP A 256 16.46 -10.05 -12.49
N GLN A 257 15.34 -10.31 -11.80
CA GLN A 257 13.99 -10.11 -12.35
C GLN A 257 13.74 -8.68 -12.80
N ARG A 258 14.29 -7.68 -12.09
CA ARG A 258 14.14 -6.27 -12.46
C ARG A 258 14.83 -5.95 -13.78
N ALA A 259 15.96 -6.59 -14.07
CA ALA A 259 16.65 -6.42 -15.35
C ALA A 259 15.79 -7.00 -16.48
N ASP A 260 15.31 -8.23 -16.31
CA ASP A 260 14.47 -8.93 -17.29
C ASP A 260 13.19 -8.14 -17.62
N TRP A 261 12.47 -7.66 -16.60
CA TRP A 261 11.23 -6.90 -16.81
C TRP A 261 11.47 -5.51 -17.40
N LYS A 262 12.61 -4.89 -17.09
CA LYS A 262 12.98 -3.61 -17.71
C LYS A 262 13.28 -3.79 -19.20
N GLU A 263 13.95 -4.87 -19.57
CA GLU A 263 14.15 -5.23 -20.97
C GLU A 263 12.82 -5.52 -21.67
N ALA A 264 11.96 -6.36 -21.08
CA ALA A 264 10.64 -6.66 -21.64
C ALA A 264 9.76 -5.40 -21.83
N PHE A 265 9.82 -4.47 -20.88
CA PHE A 265 9.12 -3.19 -20.99
C PHE A 265 9.66 -2.33 -22.15
N ASN A 266 10.98 -2.21 -22.28
CA ASN A 266 11.62 -1.47 -23.37
C ASN A 266 11.32 -2.09 -24.74
N ASN A 267 11.32 -3.43 -24.83
CA ASN A 267 10.98 -4.15 -26.05
C ASN A 267 9.52 -3.89 -26.43
N ALA A 268 8.58 -4.04 -25.51
CA ALA A 268 7.16 -3.75 -25.76
C ALA A 268 6.91 -2.28 -26.14
N GLN A 269 7.68 -1.35 -25.56
CA GLN A 269 7.63 0.07 -25.95
C GLN A 269 8.16 0.26 -27.38
N THR A 270 9.26 -0.40 -27.74
CA THR A 270 9.84 -0.35 -29.09
C THR A 270 8.89 -0.95 -30.13
N ASP A 271 8.18 -2.03 -29.80
CA ASP A 271 7.19 -2.65 -30.68
C ASP A 271 6.02 -1.70 -30.97
N ILE A 272 5.52 -0.99 -29.94
CA ILE A 272 4.49 0.04 -30.10
C ILE A 272 4.96 1.18 -31.02
N LEU A 273 6.18 1.68 -30.79
CA LEU A 273 6.76 2.75 -31.61
C LEU A 273 6.99 2.29 -33.05
N SER A 274 7.45 1.06 -33.24
CA SER A 274 7.66 0.48 -34.57
C SER A 274 6.33 0.35 -35.30
N TYR A 275 5.29 -0.16 -34.64
CA TYR A 275 3.94 -0.24 -35.20
C TYR A 275 3.42 1.13 -35.67
N GLU A 276 3.63 2.18 -34.88
CA GLU A 276 3.25 3.54 -35.25
C GLU A 276 4.01 4.04 -36.50
N VAL A 277 5.31 3.76 -36.59
CA VAL A 277 6.14 4.12 -37.75
C VAL A 277 5.70 3.37 -39.01
N PHE A 278 5.35 2.08 -38.89
CA PHE A 278 4.98 1.26 -40.04
C PHE A 278 3.56 1.53 -40.55
N TYR A 279 2.60 1.80 -39.67
CA TYR A 279 1.18 1.86 -40.03
C TYR A 279 0.57 3.28 -39.96
N GLY A 280 1.25 4.25 -39.33
CA GLY A 280 0.83 5.65 -39.31
C GLY A 280 -0.61 5.88 -38.84
N ASN A 281 -1.30 6.84 -39.46
CA ASN A 281 -2.72 7.15 -39.21
C ASN A 281 -3.66 6.48 -40.24
N GLU A 282 -3.24 5.38 -40.87
CA GLU A 282 -4.10 4.70 -41.84
C GLU A 282 -5.39 4.17 -41.19
N PRO A 283 -6.52 4.16 -41.91
CA PRO A 283 -7.78 3.63 -41.38
C PRO A 283 -7.60 2.19 -40.90
N MET A 284 -8.02 1.93 -39.66
CA MET A 284 -7.91 0.61 -39.02
C MET A 284 -8.81 -0.42 -39.74
N ASP A 285 -8.21 -1.51 -40.21
CA ASP A 285 -8.92 -2.76 -40.49
C ASP A 285 -9.01 -3.62 -39.21
N ASP A 286 -9.82 -4.67 -39.24
CA ASP A 286 -10.07 -5.53 -38.06
C ASP A 286 -8.80 -6.25 -37.58
N GLU A 287 -7.91 -6.64 -38.50
CA GLU A 287 -6.64 -7.34 -38.17
C GLU A 287 -5.65 -6.39 -37.47
N ARG A 288 -5.51 -5.16 -37.96
CA ARG A 288 -4.69 -4.10 -37.35
C ARG A 288 -5.21 -3.75 -35.95
N THR A 289 -6.52 -3.74 -35.77
CA THR A 289 -7.16 -3.45 -34.48
C THR A 289 -6.81 -4.54 -33.45
N GLN A 290 -6.85 -5.80 -33.85
CA GLN A 290 -6.49 -6.93 -32.99
C GLN A 290 -5.01 -6.89 -32.59
N PHE A 291 -4.12 -6.65 -33.54
CA PHE A 291 -2.68 -6.57 -33.27
C PHE A 291 -2.32 -5.39 -32.35
N SER A 292 -2.93 -4.22 -32.56
CA SER A 292 -2.76 -3.05 -31.68
C SER A 292 -3.20 -3.35 -30.25
N MET A 293 -4.34 -4.02 -30.07
CA MET A 293 -4.80 -4.44 -28.74
C MET A 293 -3.81 -5.40 -28.05
N GLU A 294 -3.22 -6.33 -28.80
CA GLU A 294 -2.23 -7.26 -28.27
C GLU A 294 -0.93 -6.57 -27.84
N LEU A 295 -0.45 -5.59 -28.61
CA LEU A 295 0.69 -4.75 -28.24
C LEU A 295 0.42 -3.97 -26.94
N PHE A 296 -0.72 -3.29 -26.84
CA PHE A 296 -1.09 -2.55 -25.63
C PHE A 296 -1.26 -3.47 -24.41
N ARG A 297 -1.77 -4.68 -24.61
CA ARG A 297 -1.89 -5.68 -23.54
C ARG A 297 -0.51 -6.14 -23.06
N THR A 298 0.41 -6.40 -23.98
CA THR A 298 1.78 -6.84 -23.68
C THR A 298 2.55 -5.74 -22.96
N PHE A 299 2.47 -4.50 -23.45
CA PHE A 299 3.03 -3.33 -22.79
C PHE A 299 2.45 -3.10 -21.39
N GLY A 300 1.13 -3.16 -21.25
CA GLY A 300 0.45 -3.03 -19.97
C GLY A 300 0.92 -4.08 -18.96
N LYS A 301 1.05 -5.34 -19.39
CA LYS A 301 1.58 -6.43 -18.56
C LYS A 301 3.03 -6.18 -18.14
N ALA A 302 3.93 -5.90 -19.08
CA ALA A 302 5.34 -5.65 -18.80
C ALA A 302 5.51 -4.47 -17.82
N LYS A 303 4.70 -3.41 -17.98
CA LYS A 303 4.69 -2.27 -17.06
C LYS A 303 4.27 -2.66 -15.65
N SER A 304 3.16 -3.38 -15.50
CA SER A 304 2.68 -3.80 -14.18
C SER A 304 3.66 -4.73 -13.45
N GLU A 305 4.29 -5.65 -14.16
CA GLU A 305 5.31 -6.53 -13.59
C GLU A 305 6.57 -5.74 -13.17
N LEU A 306 7.02 -4.80 -14.00
CA LEU A 306 8.12 -3.91 -13.65
C LEU A 306 7.80 -3.09 -12.39
N GLU A 307 6.62 -2.48 -12.31
CA GLU A 307 6.15 -1.74 -11.13
C GLU A 307 6.15 -2.62 -9.87
N TYR A 308 5.71 -3.87 -9.98
CA TYR A 308 5.70 -4.82 -8.86
C TYR A 308 7.11 -5.09 -8.33
N VAL A 309 8.06 -5.41 -9.21
CA VAL A 309 9.45 -5.70 -8.83
C VAL A 309 10.15 -4.45 -8.27
N GLU A 310 9.79 -3.26 -8.73
CA GLU A 310 10.29 -2.01 -8.15
C GLU A 310 9.73 -1.74 -6.75
N ILE A 311 8.46 -2.08 -6.49
CA ILE A 311 7.89 -1.99 -5.14
C ILE A 311 8.60 -2.97 -4.20
N GLU A 312 8.84 -4.20 -4.62
CA GLU A 312 9.61 -5.17 -3.82
C GLU A 312 11.00 -4.65 -3.46
N LYS A 313 11.71 -4.03 -4.41
CA LYS A 313 13.00 -3.38 -4.14
C LYS A 313 12.87 -2.34 -3.03
N ILE A 314 11.85 -1.48 -3.09
CA ILE A 314 11.60 -0.48 -2.06
C ILE A 314 11.34 -1.15 -0.70
N VAL A 315 10.62 -2.26 -0.66
CA VAL A 315 10.38 -3.03 0.57
C VAL A 315 11.67 -3.59 1.16
N PHE A 316 12.53 -4.22 0.33
CA PHE A 316 13.82 -4.73 0.79
C PHE A 316 14.71 -3.61 1.33
N ASP A 317 14.73 -2.47 0.65
CA ASP A 317 15.41 -1.26 1.10
C ASP A 317 14.90 -0.77 2.47
N CYS A 318 13.58 -0.84 2.72
CA CYS A 318 13.01 -0.51 4.03
C CYS A 318 13.49 -1.47 5.11
N ILE A 319 13.52 -2.77 4.81
CA ILE A 319 13.96 -3.81 5.75
C ILE A 319 15.43 -3.62 6.10
N GLN A 320 16.30 -3.40 5.11
CA GLN A 320 17.73 -3.21 5.32
C GLN A 320 18.05 -1.94 6.11
N ARG A 321 17.34 -0.84 5.83
CA ARG A 321 17.59 0.46 6.49
C ARG A 321 16.81 0.66 7.79
N GLY A 322 15.76 -0.11 8.03
CA GLY A 322 14.82 0.14 9.14
C GLY A 322 14.01 1.43 8.98
N GLU A 323 13.99 2.02 7.79
CA GLU A 323 13.37 3.32 7.53
C GLU A 323 12.43 3.27 6.34
N ILE A 324 11.33 4.01 6.43
CA ILE A 324 10.41 4.21 5.30
C ILE A 324 10.95 5.32 4.40
N PRO A 325 11.18 5.05 3.10
CA PRO A 325 11.63 6.04 2.12
C PRO A 325 10.72 7.25 2.03
N ASN A 326 11.33 8.39 1.74
CA ASN A 326 10.59 9.65 1.61
C ASN A 326 9.56 9.63 0.47
N CYS A 327 9.74 8.81 -0.57
CA CYS A 327 8.75 8.63 -1.63
C CYS A 327 7.42 8.05 -1.11
N ILE A 328 7.47 7.10 -0.17
CA ILE A 328 6.26 6.54 0.48
C ILE A 328 5.65 7.59 1.42
N LYS A 329 6.48 8.23 2.26
CA LYS A 329 6.02 9.30 3.17
C LYS A 329 5.31 10.41 2.39
N ARG A 330 5.92 10.87 1.29
CA ARG A 330 5.35 11.89 0.40
C ARG A 330 4.11 11.37 -0.32
N SER A 331 4.04 10.14 -0.79
CA SER A 331 2.84 9.63 -1.47
C SER A 331 1.64 9.57 -0.53
N CYS A 332 1.84 9.15 0.72
CA CYS A 332 0.81 9.24 1.75
C CYS A 332 0.40 10.69 2.01
N LEU A 333 1.37 11.60 2.19
CA LEU A 333 1.09 13.02 2.45
C LEU A 333 0.46 13.75 1.25
N TYR A 334 0.88 13.46 0.02
CA TYR A 334 0.34 14.03 -1.22
C TYR A 334 -1.09 13.58 -1.45
N ALA A 335 -1.44 12.32 -1.12
CA ALA A 335 -2.83 11.88 -1.15
C ALA A 335 -3.69 12.69 -0.16
N ALA A 336 -3.21 12.94 1.06
CA ALA A 336 -3.89 13.82 2.02
C ALA A 336 -3.96 15.28 1.55
N SER A 337 -2.87 15.84 1.04
CA SER A 337 -2.80 17.23 0.58
C SER A 337 -3.64 17.46 -0.66
N ARG A 338 -3.74 16.52 -1.61
CA ARG A 338 -4.62 16.67 -2.79
C ARG A 338 -6.10 16.67 -2.41
N VAL A 339 -6.49 15.85 -1.43
CA VAL A 339 -7.85 15.84 -0.88
C VAL A 339 -8.14 17.16 -0.15
N TYR A 340 -7.19 17.65 0.64
CA TYR A 340 -7.31 18.94 1.33
C TYR A 340 -7.34 20.13 0.35
N GLN A 341 -6.50 20.12 -0.68
CA GLN A 341 -6.43 21.19 -1.68
C GLN A 341 -7.70 21.23 -2.52
N ARG A 342 -8.23 20.08 -2.99
CA ARG A 342 -9.50 20.03 -3.72
C ARG A 342 -10.67 20.54 -2.88
N THR A 343 -10.71 20.19 -1.60
CA THR A 343 -11.79 20.66 -0.71
C THR A 343 -11.66 22.15 -0.43
N LYS A 344 -10.44 22.68 -0.28
CA LYS A 344 -10.18 24.12 -0.14
C LYS A 344 -10.52 24.90 -1.42
N GLU A 345 -10.07 24.44 -2.58
CA GLU A 345 -10.36 25.06 -3.89
C GLU A 345 -11.87 25.03 -4.21
N GLN A 346 -12.56 23.94 -3.89
CA GLN A 346 -14.02 23.89 -4.03
C GLN A 346 -14.72 24.88 -3.10
N GLN A 347 -14.22 25.05 -1.86
CA GLN A 347 -14.79 25.97 -0.90
C GLN A 347 -14.49 27.45 -1.24
N GLU A 348 -13.30 27.75 -1.75
CA GLU A 348 -12.93 29.07 -2.26
C GLU A 348 -13.72 29.42 -3.53
N ARG A 349 -13.91 28.47 -4.44
CA ARG A 349 -14.83 28.65 -5.58
C ARG A 349 -16.25 28.92 -5.11
N TYR A 350 -16.77 28.16 -4.13
CA TYR A 350 -18.12 28.37 -3.61
C TYR A 350 -18.27 29.76 -2.95
N GLN A 351 -17.27 30.21 -2.20
CA GLN A 351 -17.28 31.54 -1.59
C GLN A 351 -17.12 32.67 -2.61
N TYR A 352 -16.32 32.47 -3.65
CA TYR A 352 -16.20 33.40 -4.77
C TYR A 352 -17.54 33.51 -5.49
N TRP A 353 -18.13 32.38 -5.88
CA TRP A 353 -19.44 32.33 -6.54
C TRP A 353 -20.54 33.01 -5.72
N ASN A 354 -20.56 32.85 -4.39
CA ASN A 354 -21.54 33.52 -3.54
C ASN A 354 -21.34 35.04 -3.38
N LYS A 355 -20.16 35.57 -3.72
CA LYS A 355 -19.85 37.01 -3.66
C LYS A 355 -20.04 37.72 -5.00
N VAL A 356 -20.14 36.99 -6.12
CA VAL A 356 -20.39 37.57 -7.45
C VAL A 356 -21.87 38.00 -7.54
N PRO A 357 -22.15 39.27 -7.86
CA PRO A 357 -23.51 39.77 -8.08
C PRO A 357 -24.23 38.96 -9.15
N ILE A 358 -25.53 38.71 -8.98
CA ILE A 358 -26.33 37.86 -9.87
C ILE A 358 -26.25 38.35 -11.34
N SER A 359 -26.16 39.66 -11.56
CA SER A 359 -26.07 40.28 -12.89
C SER A 359 -24.79 39.93 -13.68
N GLU A 360 -23.70 39.57 -13.02
CA GLU A 360 -22.45 39.16 -13.69
C GLU A 360 -22.40 37.65 -14.00
N ARG A 361 -23.23 36.83 -13.33
CA ARG A 361 -23.27 35.38 -13.58
C ARG A 361 -23.92 35.05 -14.93
N ASP A 362 -24.93 35.82 -15.33
CA ASP A 362 -25.67 35.63 -16.58
C ASP A 362 -24.86 36.01 -17.84
N MET A 363 -23.79 36.80 -17.69
CA MET A 363 -22.90 37.15 -18.80
C MET A 363 -21.84 36.08 -19.10
N VAL A 364 -21.45 35.26 -18.12
CA VAL A 364 -20.43 34.22 -18.28
C VAL A 364 -21.00 32.94 -18.91
N GLU A 365 -22.31 32.71 -18.85
CA GLU A 365 -22.98 31.57 -19.51
C GLU A 365 -23.37 31.83 -20.99
N LYS A 366 -23.17 33.06 -21.51
CA LYS A 366 -23.48 33.44 -22.90
C LYS A 366 -22.26 33.52 -23.83
N VAL A 367 -21.08 33.11 -23.37
CA VAL A 367 -19.86 32.91 -24.17
C VAL A 367 -19.44 31.46 -24.04
#